data_AF-A0A6G3X7A3-F1
#
_entry.id   AF-A0A6G3X7A3-F1
#
_cell.length_a   1.000
_cell.length_b   1.000
_cell.length_c   1.000
_cell.angle_alpha   90.00
_cell.angle_beta   90.00
_cell.angle_gamma   90.00
#
_symmetry.space_group_name_H-M   'P 1'
#
loop_
_entity.id
_entity.type
_entity.pdbx_description
1 polymer ?
#
loop_
_entity_poly.entity_id
_entity_poly.type
_entity_poly.pdbx_seq_one_letter_code
_entity_poly.pdbx_strand_id
1 'polypeptide(L)' 'MRQRIVVGVSGSPGSLAALHRAAAEARERNAELYAVLAWQLPGG' A
#
# COMPACT_ATOMS: atom_id res chain seq x y z
N MET A 1 12.57 -1.58 -16.49
CA MET A 1 11.48 -0.95 -15.70
C MET A 1 11.71 -1.31 -14.25
N ARG A 2 11.56 -0.37 -13.31
CA ARG A 2 11.74 -0.67 -11.87
C ARG A 2 10.46 -1.34 -11.33
N GLN A 3 10.61 -2.46 -10.62
CA GLN A 3 9.48 -3.17 -10.02
C GLN A 3 8.86 -2.33 -8.89
N ARG A 4 7.53 -2.36 -8.79
CA ARG A 4 6.75 -1.55 -7.84
C ARG A 4 5.67 -2.40 -7.20
N ILE A 5 5.48 -2.20 -5.90
CA ILE A 5 4.37 -2.76 -5.12
C ILE A 5 3.48 -1.62 -4.69
N VAL A 6 2.18 -1.75 -4.93
CA VAL A 6 1.17 -0.75 -4.56
C VAL A 6 0.25 -1.37 -3.53
N VAL A 7 -0.01 -0.65 -2.44
CA VAL A 7 -0.90 -1.09 -1.36
C VAL A 7 -1.88 0.01 -0.97
N GLY A 8 -3.16 -0.34 -0.90
CA GLY A 8 -4.20 0.53 -0.39
C GLY A 8 -4.12 0.65 1.14
N VAL A 9 -4.15 1.87 1.66
CA VAL A 9 -4.23 2.16 3.10
C VAL A 9 -5.53 2.87 3.42
N SER A 10 -6.14 2.54 4.56
CA SER A 10 -7.34 3.23 5.05
C SER A 10 -7.27 3.54 6.56
N GLY A 11 -6.16 3.20 7.21
CA GLY A 11 -6.03 3.25 8.67
C GLY A 11 -6.71 2.09 9.41
N SER A 12 -7.52 1.28 8.71
CA SER A 12 -8.10 0.07 9.28
C SER A 12 -7.02 -0.96 9.63
N PRO A 13 -7.25 -1.83 10.64
CA PRO A 13 -6.33 -2.92 10.97
C PRO A 13 -6.00 -3.83 9.79
N GLY A 14 -7.00 -4.12 8.94
CA GLY A 14 -6.80 -4.91 7.72
C GLY A 14 -5.86 -4.22 6.73
N SER A 15 -5.99 -2.91 6.54
CA SER A 15 -5.09 -2.16 5.66
C SER A 15 -3.66 -2.07 6.22
N LEU A 16 -3.50 -2.01 7.55
CA LEU A 16 -2.18 -2.05 8.18
C LEU A 16 -1.51 -3.42 8.02
N ALA A 17 -2.27 -4.52 8.16
CA ALA A 17 -1.75 -5.86 7.87
C ALA A 17 -1.30 -6.00 6.42
N ALA A 18 -2.08 -5.46 5.47
CA ALA A 18 -1.70 -5.43 4.06
C ALA A 18 -0.43 -4.59 3.82
N LEU A 19 -0.29 -3.43 4.46
CA LEU A 19 0.90 -2.58 4.39
C LEU A 19 2.15 -3.31 4.91
N HIS A 20 2.05 -4.02 6.02
CA HIS A 20 3.16 -4.82 6.55
C HIS A 20 3.62 -5.90 5.57
N ARG A 21 2.68 -6.60 4.93
CA ARG A 21 2.99 -7.62 3.91
C ARG A 21 3.65 -6.99 2.68
N ALA A 22 3.10 -5.89 2.18
CA ALA A 22 3.64 -5.18 1.02
C ALA A 22 5.07 -4.66 1.29
N ALA A 23 5.34 -4.18 2.50
CA ALA A 23 6.68 -3.74 2.90
C ALA A 23 7.70 -4.89 2.95
N ALA A 24 7.31 -6.06 3.45
CA ALA A 24 8.17 -7.25 3.42
C ALA A 24 8.48 -7.64 1.96
N GLU A 25 7.46 -7.70 1.12
CA GLU A 25 7.60 -8.10 -0.29
C GLU A 25 8.45 -7.09 -1.10
N ALA A 26 8.32 -5.79 -0.84
CA ALA A 26 9.11 -4.76 -1.51
C ALA A 26 10.60 -4.89 -1.18
N ARG A 27 10.93 -5.24 0.08
CA ARG A 27 12.31 -5.49 0.52
C ARG A 27 12.90 -6.73 -0.16
N GLU A 28 12.15 -7.82 -0.19
CA GLU A 28 12.60 -9.08 -0.82
C GLU A 28 12.87 -8.91 -2.33
N ARG A 29 12.04 -8.11 -3.00
CA ARG A 29 12.13 -7.89 -4.46
C ARG A 29 12.99 -6.69 -4.86
N ASN A 30 13.57 -5.97 -3.90
CA ASN A 30 14.24 -4.69 -4.12
C ASN A 30 13.38 -3.71 -4.97
N ALA A 31 12.08 -3.67 -4.65
CA ALA A 31 11.06 -2.91 -5.36
C ALA A 31 10.68 -1.63 -4.58
N GLU A 32 10.19 -0.64 -5.30
CA GLU A 32 9.61 0.55 -4.66
C GLU A 32 8.22 0.23 -4.08
N LEU A 33 7.94 0.74 -2.88
CA LEU A 33 6.63 0.59 -2.22
C LEU A 33 5.84 1.90 -2.32
N TYR A 34 4.60 1.80 -2.79
CA TYR A 34 3.65 2.91 -2.89
C TYR A 34 2.44 2.62 -2.01
N ALA A 35 2.24 3.41 -0.96
CA ALA A 35 1.03 3.38 -0.15
C ALA A 35 0.03 4.42 -0.67
N VAL A 36 -1.19 4.00 -0.99
CA VAL A 36 -2.21 4.86 -1.57
C VAL A 36 -3.47 4.88 -0.71
N LEU A 37 -3.98 6.07 -0.43
CA LEU A 37 -5.27 6.27 0.23
C LEU A 37 -6.31 6.64 -0.84
N ALA A 38 -7.41 5.91 -0.88
CA ALA A 38 -8.55 6.32 -1.69
C ALA A 38 -9.29 7.45 -0.97
N TRP A 39 -9.27 8.64 -1.56
CA TRP A 39 -10.08 9.76 -1.09
C TRP A 39 -11.42 9.78 -1.81
N GLN A 40 -12.48 10.10 -1.08
CA GLN A 40 -13.82 10.31 -1.62
C GLN A 40 -14.25 11.76 -1.36
N LEU A 41 -14.93 12.36 -2.35
CA LEU A 41 -15.54 13.68 -2.21
C LEU A 41 -16.55 13.68 -1.05
N PRO A 42 -16.60 14.74 -0.23
CA PRO A 42 -17.69 14.93 0.71
C PRO A 42 -19.04 15.02 -0.02
N GLY A 43 -20.03 14.23 0.39
CA GLY A 43 -21.41 14.29 -0.13
C GLY A 43 -21.70 13.42 -1.36
N GLY A 44 -21.06 12.24 -1.46
CA GLY A 44 -21.27 11.28 -2.55
C GLY A 44 -22.72 10.90 -2.84
#